data_AF-A0A9D7D7V3-F1
#
_entry.id   AF-A0A9D7D7V3-F1
#
_cell.length_a   1.000
_cell.length_b   1.000
_cell.length_c   1.000
_cell.angle_alpha   90.00
_cell.angle_beta   90.00
_cell.angle_gamma   90.00
#
_symmetry.space_group_name_H-M   'P 1'
#
loop_
_entity.id
_entity.type
_entity.pdbx_description
1 polymer ?
#
loop_
_entity_poly.entity_id
_entity_poly.type
_entity_poly.pdbx_seq_one_letter_code
_entity_poly.pdbx_strand_id
1 'polypeptide(L)'
;MFSLTSRAEAPIIGEVCGKAIRGVVDRLAVEKDRVLVLDFKTDRPAPTDAADAPDSYVMQLALYREVLRKIFPGKTVSCALLWTEKPHLMELPDSRLDDVFATFA
;
A
#
# COMPACT_ATOMS: atom_id res chain seq x y z
N MET A 1 -9.84 11.24 -2.34
CA MET A 1 -9.01 11.02 -1.13
C MET A 1 -9.75 11.37 0.17
N PHE A 2 -10.69 12.33 0.16
CA PHE A 2 -11.67 12.55 1.23
C PHE A 2 -13.08 12.33 0.66
N SER A 3 -13.54 11.09 0.65
CA SER A 3 -14.89 10.70 0.24
C SER A 3 -15.50 9.83 1.33
N LEU A 4 -16.83 9.65 1.31
CA LEU A 4 -17.51 8.72 2.21
C LEU A 4 -17.00 7.28 2.11
N THR A 5 -16.35 6.95 0.99
CA THR A 5 -15.74 5.64 0.72
C THR A 5 -14.28 5.53 1.16
N SER A 6 -13.69 6.60 1.69
CA SER A 6 -12.34 6.62 2.24
C SER A 6 -12.37 6.43 3.75
N ARG A 7 -11.58 5.49 4.23
CA ARG A 7 -11.33 5.23 5.65
C ARG A 7 -9.92 5.70 6.00
N ALA A 8 -9.78 6.44 7.08
CA ALA A 8 -8.48 6.74 7.68
C ALA A 8 -8.17 5.68 8.73
N GLU A 9 -6.87 5.38 8.92
CA GLU A 9 -6.37 4.44 9.95
C GLU A 9 -7.10 3.08 9.92
N ALA A 10 -7.24 2.52 8.72
CA ALA A 10 -7.99 1.28 8.54
C ALA A 10 -7.17 0.07 9.02
N PRO A 11 -7.65 -0.72 10.00
CA PRO A 11 -6.95 -1.92 10.42
C PRO A 11 -7.02 -2.97 9.32
N ILE A 12 -5.87 -3.59 9.03
CA ILE A 12 -5.72 -4.72 8.11
C ILE A 12 -5.27 -5.93 8.91
N ILE A 13 -6.08 -6.98 8.88
CA ILE A 13 -5.78 -8.27 9.50
C ILE A 13 -6.01 -9.35 8.45
N GLY A 14 -5.03 -10.20 8.25
CA GLY A 14 -5.14 -11.32 7.33
C GLY A 14 -3.98 -12.29 7.45
N GLU A 15 -3.85 -13.15 6.46
CA GLU A 15 -2.76 -14.13 6.38
C GLU A 15 -2.18 -14.11 4.96
N VAL A 16 -0.86 -14.13 4.86
CA VAL A 16 -0.12 -14.19 3.60
C VAL A 16 0.99 -15.23 3.75
N CYS A 17 1.06 -16.21 2.84
CA CYS A 17 2.01 -17.33 2.89
C CYS A 17 2.09 -18.03 4.27
N GLY A 18 0.95 -18.29 4.91
CA GLY A 18 0.89 -18.93 6.23
C GLY A 18 1.32 -18.04 7.41
N LYS A 19 1.67 -16.77 7.16
CA LYS A 19 2.08 -15.81 8.19
C LYS A 19 0.95 -14.81 8.44
N ALA A 20 0.63 -14.59 9.72
CA ALA A 20 -0.36 -13.60 10.13
C ALA A 20 0.16 -12.19 9.85
N ILE A 21 -0.64 -11.39 9.13
CA ILE A 21 -0.37 -9.99 8.83
C ILE A 21 -1.34 -9.14 9.65
N ARG A 22 -0.78 -8.17 10.40
CA ARG A 22 -1.53 -7.20 11.18
C ARG A 22 -0.90 -5.83 10.98
N GLY A 23 -1.71 -4.86 10.61
CA GLY A 23 -1.24 -3.50 10.38
C GLY A 23 -2.38 -2.51 10.34
N VAL A 24 -2.02 -1.24 10.18
CA VAL A 24 -2.95 -0.14 10.00
C VAL A 24 -2.52 0.61 8.76
N VAL A 25 -3.44 0.80 7.82
CA VAL A 25 -3.22 1.61 6.64
C VAL A 25 -3.67 3.03 6.97
N ASP A 26 -2.81 4.02 6.74
CA ASP A 26 -3.15 5.41 7.02
C ASP A 26 -4.38 5.87 6.26
N ARG A 27 -4.51 5.45 4.99
CA ARG A 27 -5.70 5.73 4.19
C ARG A 27 -6.04 4.61 3.21
N LEU A 28 -7.28 4.13 3.31
CA LEU A 28 -7.86 3.13 2.42
C LEU A 28 -9.09 3.73 1.73
N ALA A 29 -9.10 3.77 0.40
CA ALA A 29 -10.27 4.19 -0.37
C ALA A 29 -10.80 3.01 -1.19
N VAL A 30 -12.07 2.65 -0.99
CA VAL A 30 -12.72 1.57 -1.73
C VAL A 30 -13.68 2.18 -2.74
N GLU A 31 -13.34 2.08 -4.01
CA GLU A 31 -14.16 2.56 -5.12
C GLU A 31 -14.87 1.39 -5.83
N LYS A 32 -15.59 1.69 -6.91
CA LYS A 32 -16.37 0.68 -7.64
C LYS A 32 -15.49 -0.45 -8.18
N ASP A 33 -14.36 -0.12 -8.80
CA ASP A 33 -13.51 -1.10 -9.50
C ASP A 33 -12.09 -1.19 -8.92
N ARG A 34 -11.77 -0.32 -7.94
CA ARG A 34 -10.43 -0.27 -7.32
C ARG A 34 -10.46 -0.07 -5.81
N VAL A 35 -9.40 -0.50 -5.16
CA VAL A 35 -9.04 -0.20 -3.77
C VAL A 35 -7.70 0.52 -3.79
N LEU A 36 -7.64 1.73 -3.24
CA LEU A 36 -6.40 2.49 -3.10
C LEU A 36 -5.91 2.42 -1.66
N VAL A 37 -4.68 1.97 -1.48
CA VAL A 37 -3.94 1.94 -0.22
C VAL A 37 -2.92 3.07 -0.23
N LEU A 38 -2.91 3.89 0.81
CA LEU A 38 -1.96 4.99 0.93
C LEU A 38 -1.37 5.08 2.34
N ASP A 39 -0.07 5.32 2.37
CA ASP A 39 0.76 5.42 3.58
C ASP A 39 1.61 6.70 3.51
N PHE A 40 1.67 7.46 4.59
CA PHE A 40 2.34 8.76 4.65
C PHE A 40 3.78 8.58 5.16
N LYS A 41 4.72 9.24 4.49
CA LYS A 41 6.14 9.18 4.84
C LYS A 41 6.76 10.56 5.00
N THR A 42 7.62 10.68 6.01
CA THR A 42 8.22 11.95 6.45
C THR A 42 9.73 11.99 6.25
N ASP A 43 10.31 10.95 5.65
CA ASP A 43 11.73 10.78 5.37
C ASP A 43 12.35 11.99 4.67
N ARG A 44 13.63 12.25 4.97
CA ARG A 44 14.40 13.38 4.44
C ARG A 44 15.83 12.93 4.11
N PRO A 45 16.27 13.00 2.84
CA PRO A 45 15.48 13.38 1.67
C PRO A 45 14.45 12.30 1.30
N ALA A 46 13.26 12.72 0.86
CA ALA A 46 12.29 11.81 0.26
C ALA A 46 12.76 11.31 -1.12
N PRO A 47 12.61 10.02 -1.44
CA PRO A 47 12.85 9.49 -2.78
C PRO A 47 11.95 10.16 -3.83
N THR A 48 12.47 10.31 -5.05
CA THR A 48 11.72 10.92 -6.17
C THR A 48 11.18 9.89 -7.16
N ASP A 49 11.64 8.64 -7.08
CA ASP A 49 11.20 7.53 -7.93
C ASP A 49 10.76 6.34 -7.06
N ALA A 50 9.77 5.59 -7.54
CA ALA A 50 9.27 4.38 -6.89
C ALA A 50 10.33 3.26 -6.81
N ALA A 51 11.31 3.25 -7.72
CA ALA A 51 12.44 2.34 -7.67
C ALA A 51 13.34 2.59 -6.45
N ASP A 52 13.43 3.84 -6.01
CA ASP A 52 14.27 4.25 -4.87
C ASP A 52 13.52 4.20 -3.52
N ALA A 53 12.21 3.89 -3.54
CA ALA A 53 11.43 3.73 -2.32
C ALA A 53 11.99 2.55 -1.48
N PRO A 54 12.21 2.72 -0.15
CA PRO A 54 12.73 1.66 0.69
C PRO A 54 11.90 0.37 0.60
N ASP A 55 12.58 -0.77 0.42
CA ASP A 55 11.94 -2.09 0.29
C ASP A 55 11.03 -2.42 1.48
N SER A 56 11.35 -1.95 2.69
CA SER A 56 10.51 -2.14 3.87
C SER A 56 9.12 -1.52 3.72
N TYR A 57 9.03 -0.34 3.09
CA TYR A 57 7.75 0.33 2.83
C TYR A 57 6.99 -0.34 1.69
N VAL A 58 7.70 -0.72 0.63
CA VAL A 58 7.11 -1.44 -0.52
C VAL A 58 6.59 -2.81 -0.08
N MET A 59 7.37 -3.56 0.71
CA MET A 59 6.98 -4.86 1.27
C MET A 59 5.72 -4.75 2.12
N GLN A 60 5.65 -3.77 3.01
CA GLN A 60 4.46 -3.55 3.84
C GLN A 60 3.21 -3.35 2.97
N LEU A 61 3.30 -2.49 1.96
CA LEU A 61 2.19 -2.23 1.04
C LEU A 61 1.86 -3.46 0.18
N ALA A 62 2.85 -4.23 -0.25
CA ALA A 62 2.64 -5.49 -0.97
C ALA A 62 1.89 -6.52 -0.11
N LEU A 63 2.23 -6.65 1.18
CA LEU A 63 1.52 -7.51 2.12
C LEU A 63 0.07 -7.06 2.32
N TYR A 64 -0.16 -5.75 2.47
CA TYR A 64 -1.51 -5.21 2.57
C TYR A 64 -2.31 -5.46 1.28
N ARG A 65 -1.67 -5.31 0.11
CA ARG A 65 -2.28 -5.61 -1.19
C ARG A 65 -2.75 -7.06 -1.25
N GLU A 66 -1.94 -8.02 -0.82
CA GLU A 66 -2.30 -9.43 -0.83
C GLU A 66 -3.44 -9.79 0.13
N VAL A 67 -3.49 -9.15 1.31
CA VAL A 67 -4.65 -9.30 2.21
C VAL A 67 -5.91 -8.69 1.58
N LEU A 68 -5.81 -7.49 1.02
CA LEU A 68 -6.96 -6.75 0.47
C LEU A 68 -7.52 -7.39 -0.80
N ARG A 69 -6.69 -8.02 -1.65
CA ARG A 69 -7.15 -8.78 -2.82
C ARG A 69 -8.07 -9.94 -2.44
N LYS A 70 -7.86 -10.56 -1.28
CA LYS A 70 -8.73 -11.61 -0.73
C LYS A 70 -10.05 -11.04 -0.21
N ILE A 71 -10.03 -9.85 0.39
CA ILE A 71 -11.21 -9.18 0.95
C ILE A 71 -12.10 -8.59 -0.15
N PHE A 72 -11.49 -8.06 -1.21
CA PHE A 72 -12.18 -7.38 -2.31
C PHE A 72 -11.96 -8.11 -3.65
N PRO A 73 -12.53 -9.31 -3.83
CA PRO A 73 -12.37 -10.06 -5.07
C PRO A 73 -12.92 -9.25 -6.26
N GLY A 74 -12.15 -9.23 -7.35
CA GLY A 74 -12.52 -8.54 -8.59
C GLY A 74 -12.21 -7.04 -8.63
N LYS A 75 -11.63 -6.44 -7.58
CA LYS A 75 -11.12 -5.06 -7.61
C LYS A 75 -9.61 -5.04 -7.79
N THR A 76 -9.12 -4.04 -8.54
CA THR A 76 -7.68 -3.73 -8.57
C THR A 76 -7.27 -3.10 -7.25
N VAL A 77 -6.20 -3.59 -6.62
CA VAL A 77 -5.67 -3.01 -5.38
C VAL A 77 -4.37 -2.29 -5.72
N SER A 78 -4.40 -0.96 -5.71
CA SER A 78 -3.24 -0.10 -6.00
C SER A 78 -2.67 0.48 -4.72
N CYS A 79 -1.36 0.70 -4.68
CA CYS A 79 -0.66 1.23 -3.50
C CYS A 79 0.13 2.50 -3.86
N ALA A 80 0.16 3.46 -2.95
CA ALA A 80 0.94 4.68 -3.12
C ALA A 80 1.54 5.14 -1.79
N LEU A 81 2.69 5.79 -1.87
CA LEU A 81 3.32 6.50 -0.76
C LEU A 81 3.07 8.00 -0.94
N LEU A 82 2.69 8.70 0.14
CA LEU A 82 2.63 10.16 0.14
C LEU A 82 3.78 10.72 0.97
N TRP A 83 4.76 11.29 0.29
CA TRP A 83 5.88 11.96 0.92
C TRP A 83 5.45 13.36 1.37
N THR A 84 5.67 13.71 2.63
CA THR A 84 5.24 15.00 3.19
C THR A 84 6.33 16.07 3.23
N GLU A 85 7.61 15.70 3.08
CA GLU A 85 8.72 16.67 2.94
C GLU A 85 8.53 17.54 1.70
N LYS A 86 8.24 16.89 0.57
CA LYS A 86 7.74 17.50 -0.65
C LYS A 86 6.43 16.76 -0.96
N PRO A 87 5.25 17.42 -0.93
CA PRO A 87 3.96 16.77 -1.18
C PRO A 87 3.94 16.04 -2.52
N HIS A 88 4.37 14.78 -2.49
CA HIS A 88 4.61 13.97 -3.68
C HIS A 88 3.91 12.64 -3.47
N LEU A 89 2.87 12.43 -4.26
CA LEU A 89 2.17 11.16 -4.34
C LEU A 89 2.95 10.27 -5.30
N MET A 90 3.53 9.20 -4.77
CA MET A 90 4.30 8.22 -5.49
C MET A 90 3.48 6.93 -5.59
N GLU A 91 2.88 6.68 -6.75
CA GLU A 91 2.24 5.40 -7.03
C GLU A 91 3.31 4.31 -7.18
N LEU A 92 3.08 3.15 -6.57
CA LEU A 92 3.96 1.99 -6.70
C LEU A 92 3.48 1.13 -7.87
N PRO A 93 4.31 0.90 -8.90
CA PRO A 93 3.98 -0.03 -9.97
C PRO A 93 3.74 -1.44 -9.44
N ASP A 94 2.84 -2.19 -10.07
CA ASP A 94 2.56 -3.57 -9.68
C ASP A 94 3.82 -4.45 -9.72
N SER A 95 4.68 -4.25 -10.72
CA SER A 95 5.96 -4.95 -10.82
C SER A 95 6.86 -4.70 -9.62
N ARG A 96 6.96 -3.45 -9.14
CA ARG A 96 7.78 -3.09 -7.97
C ARG A 96 7.28 -3.79 -6.71
N LEU A 97 5.96 -3.87 -6.54
CA LEU A 97 5.33 -4.57 -5.42
C LEU A 97 5.53 -6.09 -5.54
N ASP A 98 5.40 -6.64 -6.75
CA ASP A 98 5.60 -8.07 -7.03
C ASP A 98 7.05 -8.50 -6.77
N ASP A 99 8.02 -7.70 -7.24
CA ASP A 99 9.46 -7.95 -7.08
C ASP A 99 9.85 -8.04 -5.59
N VAL A 100 9.39 -7.10 -4.78
CA VAL A 100 9.65 -7.11 -3.34
C VAL A 100 8.93 -8.27 -2.68
N PHE A 101 7.66 -8.50 -3.02
CA PHE A 101 6.87 -9.58 -2.44
C PHE A 101 7.48 -10.96 -2.69
N ALA A 102 8.11 -11.18 -3.85
CA ALA A 102 8.81 -12.42 -4.17
C ALA A 102 9.94 -12.75 -3.18
N THR A 103 10.47 -11.76 -2.44
CA THR A 103 11.50 -11.99 -1.40
C THR A 103 10.93 -12.39 -0.04
N PHE A 104 9.61 -12.26 0.16
CA PHE A 104 8.91 -12.64 1.40
C PHE A 104 8.49 -14.10 1.46
N ALA A 105 8.21 -14.67 0.28
CA ALA A 105 7.74 -16.04 0.06
C ALA A 105 8.92 -17.02 0.08
#